data_AF-A0A7C8YDW2-F1
#
_entry.id   AF-A0A7C8YDW2-F1
#
_cell.length_a   1.000
_cell.length_b   1.000
_cell.length_c   1.000
_cell.angle_alpha   90.00
_cell.angle_beta   90.00
_cell.angle_gamma   90.00
#
_symmetry.space_group_name_H-M   'P 1'
#
loop_
_entity.id
_entity.type
_entity.pdbx_description
1 polymer ?
#
loop_
_entity_poly.entity_id
_entity_poly.type
_entity_poly.pdbx_seq_one_letter_code
_entity_poly.pdbx_strand_id
1 'polypeptide(L)'
;LNFEETAGDEVDGFVDQFGKGDFTEHACRYCGVQNPACVVRCNVPSCRKWFCNSRGNTSGSHIVNHLVRAKHKEVCLHKDSPLGETILECYNCGCRNVFLLGFISAKTESVVVLLCREPCLSVNALKDMNWDLSQWCPLIDDRCFLPWLVKVPSEQEQLRARQISAQHINKIEELWKTNPDASLEDLEKPGVDDEPQPVALKYEDAYQYQNVFAPLIKLEADYDKMMKESQSKDNVTVRWDIGLNKKRIAYFVFPKEDNELRLVPGDELRLRYSGDAAHPAWQSVGHVIKLTAQEEVALELRASQGVPVDVNHGFSVDFVWKSTSFDRMQSAMKTFAVDETSVSGYIYHHLLGHEVEMQMVRNTLPRRFGAPGLPELNASQVFAVKSVLQKPISLIQGPPGTGKTVT
;
A
#
# COMPACT_ATOMS: atom_id res chain seq x y z
N LEU A 1 -48.93 -58.31 -11.49
CA LEU A 1 -50.31 -57.79 -11.58
C LEU A 1 -50.21 -56.40 -12.17
N ASN A 2 -50.72 -56.22 -13.38
CA ASN A 2 -50.74 -54.94 -14.10
C ASN A 2 -51.93 -54.07 -13.64
N PHE A 3 -51.94 -52.81 -14.13
CA PHE A 3 -52.97 -51.76 -14.09
C PHE A 3 -52.73 -50.70 -13.01
N GLU A 4 -52.82 -49.39 -13.23
CA GLU A 4 -53.23 -48.55 -14.39
C GLU A 4 -52.86 -47.07 -14.06
N GLU A 5 -52.79 -46.22 -15.08
CA GLU A 5 -52.74 -44.75 -14.94
C GLU A 5 -54.01 -44.18 -14.30
N THR A 6 -53.88 -43.15 -13.46
CA THR A 6 -54.93 -42.13 -13.25
C THR A 6 -54.31 -40.74 -13.18
N ALA A 7 -54.91 -39.86 -13.97
CA ALA A 7 -54.57 -38.46 -14.16
C ALA A 7 -55.02 -37.56 -13.00
N GLY A 8 -54.34 -36.41 -12.89
CA GLY A 8 -54.89 -35.13 -12.41
C GLY A 8 -54.90 -34.93 -10.90
N ASP A 9 -53.99 -34.11 -10.39
CA ASP A 9 -54.35 -32.98 -9.52
C ASP A 9 -53.22 -31.94 -9.49
N GLU A 10 -53.64 -30.71 -9.68
CA GLU A 10 -52.86 -29.48 -9.81
C GLU A 10 -52.09 -29.18 -8.52
N VAL A 11 -50.77 -28.99 -8.63
CA VAL A 11 -49.99 -28.32 -7.59
C VAL A 11 -49.18 -27.22 -8.25
N ASP A 12 -49.60 -25.99 -7.95
CA ASP A 12 -49.07 -24.72 -8.41
C ASP A 12 -47.55 -24.72 -8.54
N GLY A 13 -47.11 -24.40 -9.77
CA GLY A 13 -45.73 -24.03 -10.05
C GLY A 13 -45.39 -22.71 -9.37
N PHE A 14 -44.84 -22.76 -8.16
CA PHE A 14 -44.03 -21.68 -7.63
C PHE A 14 -42.61 -21.83 -8.20
N VAL A 15 -42.48 -21.51 -9.49
CA VAL A 15 -41.17 -21.29 -10.11
C VAL A 15 -40.64 -20.01 -9.51
N ASP A 16 -39.69 -20.15 -8.60
CA ASP A 16 -39.01 -19.08 -7.91
C ASP A 16 -38.35 -18.16 -8.94
N GLN A 17 -39.06 -17.07 -9.24
CA GLN A 17 -38.67 -16.05 -10.20
C GLN A 17 -37.67 -15.10 -9.54
N PHE A 18 -36.58 -15.64 -9.00
CA PHE A 18 -35.41 -14.84 -8.64
C PHE A 18 -34.60 -14.58 -9.90
N GLY A 19 -35.12 -13.68 -10.73
CA GLY A 19 -34.33 -13.02 -11.75
C GLY A 19 -33.09 -12.40 -11.11
N LYS A 20 -31.96 -12.51 -11.82
CA LYS A 20 -30.75 -11.70 -11.59
C LYS A 20 -31.17 -10.24 -11.42
N GLY A 21 -31.34 -9.78 -10.19
CA GLY A 21 -31.78 -8.43 -9.91
C GLY A 21 -30.71 -7.45 -10.35
N ASP A 22 -31.08 -6.54 -11.24
CA ASP A 22 -30.30 -5.36 -11.57
C ASP A 22 -29.93 -4.64 -10.26
N PHE A 23 -28.66 -4.71 -9.88
CA PHE A 23 -28.14 -3.81 -8.87
C PHE A 23 -28.23 -2.39 -9.43
N THR A 24 -28.84 -1.48 -8.68
CA THR A 24 -28.71 -0.03 -8.96
C THR A 24 -27.23 0.31 -9.07
N GLU A 25 -26.84 0.98 -10.15
CA GLU A 25 -25.44 1.28 -10.48
C GLU A 25 -24.67 1.95 -9.33
N HIS A 26 -25.38 2.74 -8.50
CA HIS A 26 -24.81 3.49 -7.38
C HIS A 26 -24.92 2.81 -6.01
N ALA A 27 -25.33 1.54 -5.95
CA ALA A 27 -25.39 0.80 -4.70
C ALA A 27 -23.99 0.62 -4.07
N CYS A 28 -23.92 0.70 -2.75
CA CYS A 28 -22.69 0.45 -2.01
C CYS A 28 -22.17 -0.96 -2.27
N ARG A 29 -20.93 -1.08 -2.76
CA ARG A 29 -20.36 -2.36 -3.18
C ARG A 29 -20.11 -3.35 -2.03
N TYR A 30 -20.10 -2.87 -0.79
CA TYR A 30 -20.02 -3.72 0.40
C TYR A 30 -21.39 -4.21 0.86
N CYS A 31 -22.33 -3.31 1.15
CA CYS A 31 -23.57 -3.65 1.85
C CYS A 31 -24.86 -3.48 1.02
N GLY A 32 -24.79 -2.90 -0.17
CA GLY A 32 -25.93 -2.71 -1.07
C GLY A 32 -26.81 -1.49 -0.80
N VAL A 33 -26.48 -0.62 0.17
CA VAL A 33 -27.20 0.65 0.37
C VAL A 33 -27.17 1.49 -0.90
N GLN A 34 -28.35 1.92 -1.36
CA GLN A 34 -28.54 2.61 -2.63
C GLN A 34 -29.13 4.03 -2.48
N ASN A 35 -29.23 4.58 -1.28
CA ASN A 35 -29.78 5.92 -1.10
C ASN A 35 -28.81 6.98 -1.69
N PRO A 36 -29.20 7.76 -2.71
CA PRO A 36 -28.35 8.75 -3.36
C PRO A 36 -27.68 9.76 -2.42
N ALA A 37 -28.35 10.12 -1.32
CA ALA A 37 -27.81 11.05 -0.35
C ALA A 37 -26.77 10.43 0.59
N CYS A 38 -26.65 9.10 0.60
CA CYS A 38 -25.79 8.34 1.50
C CYS A 38 -24.61 7.66 0.82
N VAL A 39 -24.53 7.69 -0.51
CA VAL A 39 -23.49 7.03 -1.30
C VAL A 39 -22.59 8.03 -1.99
N VAL A 40 -21.34 7.63 -2.15
CA VAL A 40 -20.28 8.39 -2.78
C VAL A 40 -19.49 7.47 -3.71
N ARG A 41 -19.12 7.98 -4.88
CA ARG A 41 -18.30 7.25 -5.83
C ARG A 41 -16.82 7.52 -5.56
N CYS A 42 -16.00 6.47 -5.53
CA CYS A 42 -14.57 6.62 -5.65
C CYS A 42 -14.23 7.15 -7.05
N ASN A 43 -13.62 8.33 -7.15
CA ASN A 43 -13.40 9.02 -8.43
C ASN A 43 -12.11 8.57 -9.16
N VAL A 44 -11.42 7.55 -8.66
CA VAL A 44 -10.24 6.98 -9.33
C VAL A 44 -10.68 6.22 -10.59
N PRO A 45 -10.07 6.49 -11.77
CA PRO A 45 -10.51 5.92 -13.06
C PRO A 45 -10.58 4.40 -13.10
N SER A 46 -9.66 3.69 -12.43
CA SER A 46 -9.62 2.23 -12.36
C SER A 46 -10.63 1.63 -11.38
N CYS A 47 -11.23 2.44 -10.50
CA CYS A 47 -12.15 1.95 -9.47
C CYS A 47 -13.61 2.24 -9.81
N ARG A 48 -14.00 3.52 -9.85
CA ARG A 48 -15.37 4.01 -10.11
C ARG A 48 -16.50 3.36 -9.30
N LYS A 49 -16.20 2.60 -8.24
CA LYS A 49 -17.18 1.93 -7.36
C LYS A 49 -17.84 2.89 -6.39
N TRP A 50 -19.07 2.57 -5.97
CA TRP A 50 -19.86 3.34 -5.01
C TRP A 50 -19.83 2.73 -3.61
N PHE A 51 -19.79 3.59 -2.59
CA PHE A 51 -19.78 3.18 -1.18
C PHE A 51 -20.63 4.11 -0.32
N CYS A 52 -21.27 3.58 0.72
CA CYS A 52 -22.09 4.39 1.62
C CYS A 52 -21.29 5.00 2.78
N ASN A 53 -21.89 5.98 3.45
CA ASN A 53 -21.31 6.63 4.64
C ASN A 53 -21.72 5.97 5.97
N SER A 54 -22.23 4.73 5.97
CA SER A 54 -22.48 3.95 7.21
C SER A 54 -21.25 3.13 7.59
N ARG A 55 -21.07 2.92 8.91
CA ARG A 55 -20.06 2.01 9.49
C ARG A 55 -20.43 0.54 9.39
N GLY A 56 -21.73 0.22 9.34
CA GLY A 56 -22.22 -1.15 9.49
C GLY A 56 -21.57 -1.84 10.70
N ASN A 57 -20.97 -3.02 10.46
CA ASN A 57 -20.25 -3.80 11.47
C ASN A 57 -18.73 -3.54 11.48
N THR A 58 -18.30 -2.34 11.08
CA THR A 58 -16.88 -1.98 10.95
C THR A 58 -16.54 -0.73 11.77
N SER A 59 -15.24 -0.41 11.88
CA SER A 59 -14.78 0.72 12.70
C SER A 59 -14.87 2.10 12.02
N GLY A 60 -15.30 2.18 10.75
CA GLY A 60 -15.39 3.42 9.98
C GLY A 60 -16.35 3.26 8.81
N SER A 61 -16.74 4.36 8.16
CA SER A 61 -17.69 4.27 7.05
C SER A 61 -17.17 3.41 5.89
N HIS A 62 -18.05 2.77 5.14
CA HIS A 62 -17.66 1.94 4.00
C HIS A 62 -16.82 2.70 2.97
N ILE A 63 -17.16 3.95 2.65
CA ILE A 63 -16.35 4.78 1.76
C ILE A 63 -14.95 5.05 2.34
N VAL A 64 -14.83 5.43 3.61
CA VAL A 64 -13.51 5.69 4.22
C VAL A 64 -12.67 4.42 4.31
N ASN A 65 -13.28 3.28 4.64
CA ASN A 65 -12.60 1.99 4.69
C ASN A 65 -12.06 1.58 3.29
N HIS A 66 -12.86 1.75 2.24
CA HIS A 66 -12.42 1.57 0.86
C HIS A 66 -11.26 2.50 0.49
N LEU A 67 -11.41 3.81 0.71
CA LEU A 67 -10.39 4.80 0.33
C LEU A 67 -9.03 4.51 0.99
N VAL A 68 -9.04 4.13 2.27
CA VAL A 68 -7.81 3.76 3.00
C VAL A 68 -7.19 2.48 2.44
N ARG A 69 -7.98 1.44 2.15
CA ARG A 69 -7.46 0.14 1.68
C ARG A 69 -6.99 0.17 0.24
N ALA A 70 -7.76 0.80 -0.62
CA ALA A 70 -7.45 0.98 -2.03
C ALA A 70 -6.46 2.14 -2.27
N LYS A 71 -6.07 2.88 -1.21
CA LYS A 71 -5.19 4.06 -1.29
C LYS A 71 -5.73 5.16 -2.23
N HIS A 72 -7.04 5.23 -2.36
CA HIS A 72 -7.72 6.22 -3.18
C HIS A 72 -8.02 7.47 -2.36
N LYS A 73 -7.94 8.64 -3.00
CA LYS A 73 -8.03 9.93 -2.30
C LYS A 73 -9.14 10.83 -2.85
N GLU A 74 -9.72 10.48 -4.00
CA GLU A 74 -10.70 11.32 -4.70
C GLU A 74 -12.11 10.70 -4.69
N VAL A 75 -13.12 11.56 -4.53
CA VAL A 75 -14.52 11.14 -4.52
C VAL A 75 -15.43 12.08 -5.30
N CYS A 76 -16.58 11.55 -5.70
CA CYS A 76 -17.62 12.27 -6.41
C CYS A 76 -19.00 11.95 -5.79
N LEU A 77 -19.78 12.99 -5.48
CA LEU A 77 -21.13 12.87 -4.95
C LEU A 77 -22.12 12.41 -6.02
N HIS A 78 -23.22 11.80 -5.60
CA HIS A 78 -24.29 11.39 -6.52
C HIS A 78 -25.04 12.59 -7.12
N LYS A 79 -25.48 12.48 -8.38
CA LYS A 79 -26.26 13.52 -9.08
C LYS A 79 -27.54 13.95 -8.33
N ASP A 80 -28.18 13.00 -7.66
CA ASP A 80 -29.39 13.21 -6.85
C ASP A 80 -29.07 13.43 -5.36
N SER A 81 -27.81 13.68 -5.00
CA SER A 81 -27.44 14.07 -3.64
C SER A 81 -27.88 15.51 -3.35
N PRO A 82 -27.96 15.93 -2.07
CA PRO A 82 -28.31 17.32 -1.71
C PRO A 82 -27.43 18.41 -2.37
N LEU A 83 -26.23 18.04 -2.84
CA LEU A 83 -25.26 18.95 -3.44
C LEU A 83 -24.99 18.63 -4.93
N GLY A 84 -25.81 17.76 -5.54
CA GLY A 84 -25.64 17.35 -6.93
C GLY A 84 -24.38 16.52 -7.21
N GLU A 85 -24.10 16.28 -8.49
CA GLU A 85 -22.88 15.58 -8.93
C GLU A 85 -21.68 16.53 -8.82
N THR A 86 -20.96 16.41 -7.72
CA THR A 86 -19.83 17.28 -7.40
C THR A 86 -18.59 16.45 -7.09
N ILE A 87 -17.47 16.77 -7.72
CA ILE A 87 -16.14 16.27 -7.33
C ILE A 87 -15.64 17.12 -6.18
N LEU A 88 -15.25 16.50 -5.07
CA LEU A 88 -14.74 17.24 -3.91
C LEU A 88 -13.30 17.70 -4.16
N GLU A 89 -13.10 19.00 -4.28
CA GLU A 89 -11.78 19.60 -4.50
C GLU A 89 -11.60 20.91 -3.74
N CYS A 90 -10.35 21.24 -3.44
CA CYS A 90 -9.99 22.49 -2.81
C CYS A 90 -10.25 23.66 -3.75
N TYR A 91 -11.00 24.66 -3.30
CA TYR A 91 -11.31 25.86 -4.06
C TYR A 91 -10.05 26.60 -4.55
N ASN A 92 -8.99 26.62 -3.73
CA ASN A 92 -7.78 27.40 -4.03
C ASN A 92 -6.80 26.69 -4.98
N CYS A 93 -6.57 25.38 -4.80
CA CYS A 93 -5.52 24.66 -5.54
C CYS A 93 -6.04 23.49 -6.39
N GLY A 94 -7.34 23.20 -6.36
CA GLY A 94 -7.93 22.05 -7.06
C GLY A 94 -7.54 20.68 -6.51
N CYS A 95 -6.86 20.61 -5.37
CA CYS A 95 -6.49 19.33 -4.74
C CYS A 95 -7.75 18.52 -4.38
N ARG A 96 -7.78 17.25 -4.78
CA ARG A 96 -8.92 16.34 -4.61
C ARG A 96 -8.76 15.33 -3.47
N ASN A 97 -7.69 15.45 -2.69
CA ASN A 97 -7.44 14.53 -1.59
C ASN A 97 -8.38 14.81 -0.40
N VAL A 98 -9.44 14.02 -0.28
CA VAL A 98 -10.48 14.19 0.75
C VAL A 98 -9.95 14.13 2.19
N PHE A 99 -8.80 13.48 2.43
CA PHE A 99 -8.18 13.42 3.75
C PHE A 99 -7.49 14.73 4.15
N LEU A 100 -7.17 15.58 3.17
CA LEU A 100 -6.63 16.92 3.38
C LEU A 100 -7.68 18.01 3.32
N LEU A 101 -8.85 17.71 2.75
CA LEU A 101 -9.94 18.67 2.61
C LEU A 101 -10.68 18.88 3.93
N GLY A 102 -11.04 20.13 4.16
CA GLY A 102 -12.00 20.55 5.16
C GLY A 102 -12.81 21.71 4.64
N PHE A 103 -13.72 22.19 5.47
CA PHE A 103 -14.62 23.27 5.13
C PHE A 103 -14.48 24.45 6.08
N ILE A 104 -14.82 25.64 5.59
CA ILE A 104 -15.01 26.85 6.38
C ILE A 104 -16.40 27.39 6.09
N SER A 105 -17.15 27.75 7.13
CA SER A 105 -18.43 28.42 6.97
C SER A 105 -18.22 29.91 6.79
N ALA A 106 -18.81 30.52 5.76
CA ALA A 106 -18.93 31.97 5.70
C ALA A 106 -19.97 32.44 6.75
N LYS A 107 -19.73 33.60 7.39
CA LYS A 107 -20.61 34.16 8.44
C LYS A 107 -21.89 34.79 7.91
N THR A 108 -21.94 35.14 6.62
CA THR A 108 -22.97 36.02 6.05
C THR A 108 -23.88 35.36 5.03
N GLU A 109 -23.51 34.20 4.50
CA GLU A 109 -24.32 33.42 3.57
C GLU A 109 -24.03 31.95 3.88
N SER A 110 -25.01 31.05 3.75
CA SER A 110 -24.87 29.60 3.99
C SER A 110 -23.93 28.89 2.99
N VAL A 111 -22.89 29.59 2.54
CA VAL A 111 -21.86 29.15 1.60
C VAL A 111 -20.75 28.47 2.39
N VAL A 112 -20.47 27.24 1.98
CA VAL A 112 -19.39 26.42 2.52
C VAL A 112 -18.28 26.36 1.48
N VAL A 113 -17.05 26.67 1.89
CA VAL A 113 -15.88 26.59 1.01
C VAL A 113 -14.98 25.45 1.42
N LEU A 114 -14.56 24.64 0.45
CA LEU A 114 -13.62 23.54 0.67
C LEU A 114 -12.17 24.01 0.50
N LEU A 115 -11.32 23.76 1.49
CA LEU A 115 -9.90 24.10 1.47
C LEU A 115 -9.05 22.97 2.06
N CYS A 116 -7.84 22.81 1.50
CA CYS A 116 -6.83 21.93 2.10
C CYS A 116 -6.32 22.48 3.43
N ARG A 117 -6.07 21.58 4.39
CA ARG A 117 -5.39 21.89 5.65
C ARG A 117 -4.01 22.51 5.42
N GLU A 118 -3.24 21.96 4.49
CA GLU A 118 -1.95 22.49 4.06
C GLU A 118 -1.81 22.34 2.54
N PRO A 119 -1.16 23.30 1.83
CA PRO A 119 -0.72 24.61 2.33
C PRO A 119 -1.83 25.66 2.34
N CYS A 120 -3.02 25.36 1.79
CA CYS A 120 -4.02 26.40 1.51
C CYS A 120 -4.49 27.16 2.74
N LEU A 121 -4.66 26.49 3.89
CA LEU A 121 -5.03 27.17 5.14
C LEU A 121 -3.95 28.13 5.66
N SER A 122 -2.68 27.91 5.31
CA SER A 122 -1.55 28.74 5.76
C SER A 122 -1.14 29.83 4.76
N VAL A 123 -1.71 29.84 3.55
CA VAL A 123 -1.41 30.83 2.52
C VAL A 123 -2.16 32.14 2.81
N ASN A 124 -1.40 33.21 3.07
CA ASN A 124 -1.91 34.55 3.36
C ASN A 124 -2.80 35.17 2.26
N ALA A 125 -2.74 34.66 1.01
CA ALA A 125 -3.52 35.18 -0.13
C ALA A 125 -5.04 34.99 0.00
N LEU A 126 -5.50 34.16 0.95
CA LEU A 126 -6.94 33.95 1.23
C LEU A 126 -7.51 34.91 2.28
N LYS A 127 -6.69 35.78 2.90
CA LYS A 127 -7.13 36.71 3.95
C LYS A 127 -8.08 37.81 3.44
N ASP A 128 -7.99 38.16 2.16
CA ASP A 128 -8.83 39.19 1.55
C ASP A 128 -10.29 38.74 1.32
N MET A 129 -10.58 37.44 1.48
CA MET A 129 -11.91 36.84 1.27
C MET A 129 -12.81 36.87 2.52
N ASN A 130 -12.38 37.53 3.61
CA ASN A 130 -13.12 37.65 4.88
C ASN A 130 -13.56 36.29 5.49
N TRP A 131 -12.79 35.22 5.24
CA TRP A 131 -13.02 33.90 5.82
C TRP A 131 -12.30 33.74 7.15
N ASP A 132 -12.97 33.15 8.12
CA ASP A 132 -12.39 32.84 9.41
C ASP A 132 -11.65 31.49 9.33
N LEU A 133 -10.37 31.54 8.95
CA LEU A 133 -9.53 30.35 8.77
C LEU A 133 -9.40 29.50 10.04
N SER A 134 -9.69 30.06 11.23
CA SER A 134 -9.68 29.31 12.49
C SER A 134 -10.84 28.31 12.61
N GLN A 135 -11.89 28.46 11.80
CA GLN A 135 -13.08 27.61 11.80
C GLN A 135 -12.97 26.42 10.84
N TRP A 136 -11.78 26.15 10.30
CA TRP A 136 -11.58 25.00 9.42
C TRP A 136 -11.88 23.70 10.17
N CYS A 137 -12.74 22.88 9.58
CA CYS A 137 -13.08 21.55 10.08
C CYS A 137 -12.90 20.50 8.97
N PRO A 138 -12.34 19.32 9.27
CA PRO A 138 -12.11 18.28 8.26
C PRO A 138 -13.42 17.75 7.67
N LEU A 139 -13.42 17.33 6.41
CA LEU A 139 -14.60 16.69 5.79
C LEU A 139 -14.87 15.28 6.31
N ILE A 140 -13.83 14.63 6.85
CA ILE A 140 -13.91 13.32 7.47
C ILE A 140 -13.69 13.51 8.97
N ASP A 141 -14.70 13.12 9.75
CA ASP A 141 -14.65 13.10 11.22
C ASP A 141 -15.06 11.72 11.72
N ASP A 142 -14.37 11.24 12.76
CA ASP A 142 -14.50 9.89 13.30
C ASP A 142 -14.67 8.80 12.20
N ARG A 143 -13.76 8.81 11.23
CA ARG A 143 -13.68 7.86 10.10
C ARG A 143 -14.93 7.82 9.19
N CYS A 144 -15.72 8.89 9.16
CA CYS A 144 -16.91 9.04 8.31
C CYS A 144 -16.93 10.41 7.66
N PHE A 145 -17.57 10.57 6.51
CA PHE A 145 -17.84 11.91 5.97
C PHE A 145 -18.87 12.62 6.86
N LEU A 146 -18.79 13.96 6.92
CA LEU A 146 -19.77 14.75 7.65
C LEU A 146 -21.20 14.53 7.12
N PRO A 147 -22.21 14.38 8.01
CA PRO A 147 -23.59 14.04 7.60
C PRO A 147 -24.27 15.05 6.67
N TRP A 148 -23.88 16.32 6.72
CA TRP A 148 -24.41 17.36 5.84
C TRP A 148 -23.88 17.23 4.39
N LEU A 149 -22.69 16.64 4.23
CA LEU A 149 -22.05 16.40 2.95
C LEU A 149 -22.49 15.05 2.37
N VAL A 150 -22.50 14.01 3.20
CA VAL A 150 -22.97 12.66 2.85
C VAL A 150 -23.79 12.13 4.02
N LYS A 151 -25.09 11.96 3.82
CA LYS A 151 -25.98 11.49 4.90
C LYS A 151 -25.59 10.08 5.34
N VAL A 152 -25.82 9.78 6.61
CA VAL A 152 -25.73 8.41 7.11
C VAL A 152 -27.08 7.72 6.81
N PRO A 153 -27.08 6.50 6.23
CA PRO A 153 -28.30 5.71 6.05
C PRO A 153 -29.04 5.54 7.39
N SER A 154 -30.38 5.56 7.35
CA SER A 154 -31.21 5.32 8.53
C SER A 154 -30.98 3.92 9.12
N GLU A 155 -31.32 3.72 10.38
CA GLU A 155 -31.19 2.41 11.05
C GLU A 155 -31.94 1.31 10.29
N GLN A 156 -33.12 1.60 9.75
CA GLN A 156 -33.90 0.65 8.96
C GLN A 156 -33.20 0.26 7.66
N GLU A 157 -32.56 1.22 6.97
CA GLU A 157 -31.76 0.92 5.77
C GLU A 157 -30.53 0.09 6.11
N GLN A 158 -29.88 0.35 7.25
CA GLN A 158 -28.71 -0.41 7.70
C GLN A 158 -29.05 -1.84 8.12
N LEU A 159 -30.19 -2.07 8.77
CA LEU A 159 -30.68 -3.40 9.14
C LEU A 159 -31.06 -4.24 7.91
N ARG A 160 -31.59 -3.60 6.86
CA ARG A 160 -31.91 -4.26 5.59
C ARG A 160 -30.69 -4.49 4.69
N ALA A 161 -29.64 -3.70 4.88
CA ALA A 161 -28.40 -3.85 4.13
C ALA A 161 -27.68 -5.17 4.50
N ARG A 162 -26.84 -5.66 3.58
CA ARG A 162 -26.01 -6.84 3.82
C ARG A 162 -25.06 -6.59 4.99
N GLN A 163 -25.10 -7.50 5.97
CA GLN A 163 -24.26 -7.46 7.16
C GLN A 163 -22.86 -7.99 6.84
N ILE A 164 -22.01 -7.12 6.31
CA ILE A 164 -20.64 -7.45 5.93
C ILE A 164 -19.67 -7.27 7.12
N SER A 165 -18.79 -8.24 7.32
CA SER A 165 -17.75 -8.17 8.35
C SER A 165 -16.51 -7.42 7.84
N ALA A 166 -15.66 -6.94 8.76
CA ALA A 166 -14.38 -6.36 8.40
C ALA A 166 -13.47 -7.36 7.63
N GLN A 167 -13.55 -8.66 7.95
CA GLN A 167 -12.79 -9.70 7.25
C GLN A 167 -13.23 -9.86 5.80
N HIS A 168 -14.54 -9.88 5.53
CA HIS A 168 -15.06 -9.94 4.17
C HIS A 168 -14.65 -8.70 3.35
N ILE A 169 -14.65 -7.51 3.97
CA ILE A 169 -14.14 -6.29 3.33
C ILE A 169 -12.65 -6.43 2.99
N ASN A 170 -11.83 -7.00 3.88
CA ASN A 170 -10.42 -7.21 3.60
C ASN A 170 -10.22 -8.13 2.39
N LYS A 171 -10.91 -9.27 2.37
CA LYS A 171 -10.79 -10.26 1.30
C LYS A 171 -11.25 -9.70 -0.05
N ILE A 172 -12.38 -8.97 -0.10
CA ILE A 172 -12.86 -8.40 -1.36
C ILE A 172 -11.98 -7.27 -1.89
N GLU A 173 -11.44 -6.41 -1.02
CA GLU A 173 -10.49 -5.37 -1.42
C GLU A 173 -9.19 -5.97 -1.97
N GLU A 174 -8.72 -7.08 -1.39
CA GLU A 174 -7.57 -7.80 -1.91
C GLU A 174 -7.87 -8.41 -3.28
N LEU A 175 -9.03 -9.05 -3.42
CA LEU A 175 -9.47 -9.63 -4.68
C LEU A 175 -9.63 -8.57 -5.78
N TRP A 176 -10.11 -7.36 -5.46
CA TRP A 176 -10.24 -6.26 -6.41
C TRP A 176 -8.92 -5.74 -6.98
N LYS A 177 -7.78 -6.01 -6.35
CA LYS A 177 -6.47 -5.65 -6.91
C LYS A 177 -6.15 -6.44 -8.18
N THR A 178 -6.62 -7.69 -8.26
CA THR A 178 -6.36 -8.58 -9.39
C THR A 178 -7.59 -8.80 -10.27
N ASN A 179 -8.79 -8.73 -9.69
CA ASN A 179 -10.07 -8.86 -10.36
C ASN A 179 -11.03 -7.73 -9.92
N PRO A 180 -10.96 -6.55 -10.55
CA PRO A 180 -11.74 -5.38 -10.13
C PRO A 180 -13.26 -5.56 -10.16
N ASP A 181 -13.78 -6.52 -10.93
CA ASP A 181 -15.22 -6.73 -11.10
C ASP A 181 -15.79 -7.80 -10.16
N ALA A 182 -14.94 -8.43 -9.34
CA ALA A 182 -15.35 -9.47 -8.40
C ALA A 182 -16.48 -9.02 -7.46
N SER A 183 -17.39 -9.93 -7.15
CA SER A 183 -18.46 -9.75 -6.17
C SER A 183 -18.12 -10.46 -4.86
N LEU A 184 -18.90 -10.21 -3.80
CA LEU A 184 -18.70 -10.95 -2.54
C LEU A 184 -18.98 -12.46 -2.69
N GLU A 185 -19.77 -12.88 -3.67
CA GLU A 185 -20.04 -14.30 -3.94
C GLU A 185 -18.78 -15.00 -4.50
N ASP A 186 -17.87 -14.26 -5.12
CA ASP A 186 -16.59 -14.79 -5.59
C ASP A 186 -15.65 -15.17 -4.44
N LEU A 187 -15.88 -14.65 -3.23
CA LEU A 187 -15.11 -15.03 -2.04
C LEU A 187 -15.40 -16.46 -1.58
N GLU A 188 -16.55 -17.04 -1.98
CA GLU A 188 -16.99 -18.38 -1.58
C GLU A 188 -16.50 -19.47 -2.56
N LYS A 189 -15.82 -19.08 -3.65
CA LYS A 189 -15.30 -20.03 -4.65
C LYS A 189 -14.09 -20.80 -4.12
N PRO A 190 -14.02 -22.14 -4.30
CA PRO A 190 -12.87 -22.94 -3.88
C PRO A 190 -11.60 -22.49 -4.60
N GLY A 191 -10.52 -22.29 -3.84
CA GLY A 191 -9.22 -21.79 -4.33
C GLY A 191 -8.94 -20.31 -4.06
N VAL A 192 -9.90 -19.55 -3.52
CA VAL A 192 -9.71 -18.16 -3.05
C VAL A 192 -9.17 -18.10 -1.61
N ASP A 193 -9.12 -19.25 -0.93
CA ASP A 193 -8.79 -19.39 0.51
C ASP A 193 -7.44 -20.06 0.77
N ASP A 194 -6.47 -19.92 -0.15
CA ASP A 194 -5.07 -20.30 0.12
C ASP A 194 -4.39 -19.22 1.00
N GLU A 195 -4.93 -18.99 2.20
CA GLU A 195 -4.22 -18.22 3.21
C GLU A 195 -2.91 -18.95 3.55
N PRO A 196 -1.76 -18.23 3.57
CA PRO A 196 -0.48 -18.86 3.84
C PRO A 196 -0.47 -19.49 5.24
N GLN A 197 0.22 -20.62 5.38
CA GLN A 197 0.35 -21.29 6.67
C GLN A 197 1.02 -20.37 7.70
N PRO A 198 0.56 -20.38 8.96
CA PRO A 198 1.18 -19.57 10.01
C PRO A 198 2.59 -20.07 10.34
N VAL A 199 3.47 -19.14 10.73
CA VAL A 199 4.82 -19.47 11.20
C VAL A 199 4.76 -20.28 12.51
N ALA A 200 5.64 -21.28 12.63
CA ALA A 200 5.74 -22.16 13.78
C ALA A 200 7.02 -21.92 14.60
N LEU A 201 7.02 -22.34 15.86
CA LEU A 201 8.20 -22.35 16.73
C LEU A 201 9.16 -23.50 16.41
N LYS A 202 8.64 -24.58 15.81
CA LYS A 202 9.37 -25.79 15.45
C LYS A 202 8.89 -26.27 14.10
N TYR A 203 9.83 -26.73 13.29
CA TYR A 203 9.58 -27.31 11.97
C TYR A 203 10.11 -28.74 11.97
N GLU A 204 9.54 -29.62 11.16
CA GLU A 204 9.98 -31.01 11.00
C GLU A 204 11.29 -31.09 10.23
N ASP A 205 11.37 -30.31 9.14
CA ASP A 205 12.53 -30.20 8.28
C ASP A 205 12.58 -28.83 7.57
N ALA A 206 13.64 -28.61 6.79
CA ALA A 206 13.79 -27.39 6.02
C ALA A 206 12.83 -27.28 4.82
N TYR A 207 12.21 -28.38 4.37
CA TYR A 207 11.15 -28.32 3.35
C TYR A 207 9.88 -27.71 3.92
N GLN A 208 9.47 -28.10 5.13
CA GLN A 208 8.36 -27.47 5.83
C GLN A 208 8.66 -25.99 6.10
N TYR A 209 9.87 -25.66 6.55
CA TYR A 209 10.28 -24.27 6.74
C TYR A 209 10.15 -23.45 5.45
N GLN A 210 10.64 -23.98 4.32
CA GLN A 210 10.51 -23.36 3.00
C GLN A 210 9.03 -23.21 2.60
N ASN A 211 8.20 -24.25 2.76
CA ASN A 211 6.79 -24.23 2.37
C ASN A 211 5.98 -23.18 3.14
N VAL A 212 6.39 -22.85 4.37
CA VAL A 212 5.77 -21.78 5.18
C VAL A 212 6.31 -20.40 4.78
N PHE A 213 7.63 -20.21 4.67
CA PHE A 213 8.22 -18.89 4.43
C PHE A 213 8.20 -18.44 2.96
N ALA A 214 8.31 -19.35 1.99
CA ALA A 214 8.36 -19.00 0.58
C ALA A 214 7.08 -18.28 0.08
N PRO A 215 5.86 -18.70 0.46
CA PRO A 215 4.64 -17.95 0.15
C PRO A 215 4.64 -16.55 0.79
N LEU A 216 5.10 -16.42 2.04
CA LEU A 216 5.16 -15.12 2.73
C LEU A 216 6.12 -14.14 2.03
N ILE A 217 7.30 -14.62 1.64
CA ILE A 217 8.26 -13.83 0.85
C ILE A 217 7.66 -13.39 -0.48
N LYS A 218 6.90 -14.28 -1.13
CA LYS A 218 6.22 -13.96 -2.40
C LYS A 218 5.13 -12.90 -2.22
N LEU A 219 4.30 -13.04 -1.19
CA LEU A 219 3.25 -12.05 -0.87
C LEU A 219 3.86 -10.66 -0.63
N GLU A 220 4.95 -10.58 0.13
CA GLU A 220 5.68 -9.32 0.33
C GLU A 220 6.29 -8.78 -0.97
N ALA A 221 6.87 -9.66 -1.81
CA ALA A 221 7.45 -9.28 -3.10
C ALA A 221 6.41 -8.70 -4.06
N ASP A 222 5.25 -9.37 -4.17
CA ASP A 222 4.15 -8.97 -5.02
C ASP A 222 3.54 -7.65 -4.51
N TYR A 223 3.42 -7.49 -3.19
CA TYR A 223 2.97 -6.24 -2.56
C TYR A 223 3.94 -5.07 -2.81
N ASP A 224 5.24 -5.27 -2.57
CA ASP A 224 6.27 -4.26 -2.80
C ASP A 224 6.34 -3.86 -4.28
N LYS A 225 6.22 -4.82 -5.19
CA LYS A 225 6.15 -4.57 -6.63
C LYS A 225 4.98 -3.68 -7.00
N MET A 226 3.77 -4.07 -6.58
CA MET A 226 2.55 -3.32 -6.85
C MET A 226 2.65 -1.90 -6.29
N MET A 227 3.17 -1.74 -5.07
CA MET A 227 3.36 -0.43 -4.43
C MET A 227 4.38 0.46 -5.13
N LYS A 228 5.47 -0.11 -5.64
CA LYS A 228 6.48 0.65 -6.39
C LYS A 228 5.94 1.07 -7.75
N GLU A 229 5.30 0.15 -8.49
CA GLU A 229 4.81 0.41 -9.84
C GLU A 229 3.63 1.41 -9.85
N SER A 230 2.82 1.46 -8.79
CA SER A 230 1.70 2.41 -8.67
C SER A 230 2.11 3.88 -8.47
N GLN A 231 3.38 4.16 -8.21
CA GLN A 231 3.88 5.52 -7.93
C GLN A 231 4.36 6.28 -9.18
N SER A 232 4.00 5.78 -10.36
CA SER A 232 4.35 6.43 -11.62
C SER A 232 3.74 7.84 -11.69
N LYS A 233 4.52 8.82 -12.17
CA LYS A 233 4.09 10.22 -12.32
C LYS A 233 4.24 10.66 -13.76
N ASP A 234 3.16 11.15 -14.35
CA ASP A 234 3.13 11.68 -15.71
C ASP A 234 3.30 13.21 -15.72
N ASN A 235 3.52 13.76 -16.91
CA ASN A 235 3.63 15.21 -17.17
C ASN A 235 4.69 15.93 -16.32
N VAL A 236 5.78 15.25 -16.04
CA VAL A 236 6.94 15.79 -15.34
C VAL A 236 7.69 16.76 -16.26
N THR A 237 8.11 17.89 -15.68
CA THR A 237 9.01 18.84 -16.34
C THR A 237 10.44 18.52 -15.94
N VAL A 238 11.32 18.36 -16.93
CA VAL A 238 12.72 17.96 -16.77
C VAL A 238 13.63 19.11 -17.15
N ARG A 239 14.64 19.35 -16.31
CA ARG A 239 15.79 20.19 -16.61
C ARG A 239 17.03 19.32 -16.79
N TRP A 240 17.71 19.45 -17.93
CA TRP A 240 18.87 18.65 -18.27
C TRP A 240 20.18 19.31 -17.80
N ASP A 241 21.15 18.48 -17.41
CA ASP A 241 22.52 18.92 -17.08
C ASP A 241 23.54 17.82 -17.39
N ILE A 242 24.82 18.13 -17.29
CA ILE A 242 25.93 17.17 -17.43
C ILE A 242 26.77 17.21 -16.15
N GLY A 243 26.86 16.06 -15.47
CA GLY A 243 27.71 15.93 -14.30
C GLY A 243 29.20 16.04 -14.64
N LEU A 244 30.03 16.31 -13.64
CA LEU A 244 31.50 16.36 -13.81
C LEU A 244 32.09 15.02 -14.33
N ASN A 245 31.39 13.91 -14.09
CA ASN A 245 31.70 12.59 -14.63
C ASN A 245 31.27 12.38 -16.09
N LYS A 246 30.80 13.45 -16.77
CA LYS A 246 30.30 13.48 -18.16
C LYS A 246 29.02 12.67 -18.38
N LYS A 247 28.32 12.26 -17.32
CA LYS A 247 27.00 11.61 -17.45
C LYS A 247 25.87 12.63 -17.50
N ARG A 248 24.81 12.28 -18.20
CA ARG A 248 23.58 13.07 -18.28
C ARG A 248 22.81 13.03 -16.95
N ILE A 249 22.38 14.18 -16.48
CA ILE A 249 21.54 14.33 -15.29
C ILE A 249 20.20 14.94 -15.70
N ALA A 250 19.11 14.35 -15.23
CA ALA A 250 17.77 14.89 -15.30
C ALA A 250 17.36 15.42 -13.94
N TYR A 251 16.93 16.67 -13.87
CA TYR A 251 16.35 17.28 -12.68
C TYR A 251 14.85 17.45 -12.85
N PHE A 252 14.07 17.03 -11.86
CA PHE A 252 12.62 17.19 -11.86
C PHE A 252 12.08 17.22 -10.44
N VAL A 253 10.94 17.87 -10.24
CA VAL A 253 10.26 17.86 -8.94
C VAL A 253 9.43 16.59 -8.81
N PHE A 254 9.63 15.86 -7.72
CA PHE A 254 8.81 14.69 -7.37
C PHE A 254 8.23 14.92 -5.96
N PRO A 255 6.99 15.44 -5.87
CA PRO A 255 6.42 15.83 -4.59
C PRO A 255 6.36 14.65 -3.64
N LYS A 256 6.70 14.88 -2.37
CA LYS A 256 6.48 13.84 -1.35
C LYS A 256 4.98 13.69 -1.09
N GLU A 257 4.47 12.49 -1.31
CA GLU A 257 3.17 12.10 -0.75
C GLU A 257 3.39 11.48 0.63
N ASP A 258 2.57 11.90 1.60
CA ASP A 258 2.85 11.85 3.04
C ASP A 258 3.03 10.48 3.71
N ASN A 259 3.06 9.34 2.99
CA ASN A 259 3.16 8.05 3.69
C ASN A 259 3.60 6.80 2.89
N GLU A 260 3.95 6.87 1.61
CA GLU A 260 3.90 5.64 0.79
C GLU A 260 5.23 5.08 0.31
N LEU A 261 6.32 5.86 0.27
CA LEU A 261 7.72 5.44 0.16
C LEU A 261 8.57 6.71 -0.03
N ARG A 262 9.61 6.89 0.78
CA ARG A 262 10.49 8.05 0.63
C ARG A 262 11.54 7.72 -0.43
N LEU A 263 11.54 8.46 -1.53
CA LEU A 263 12.64 8.41 -2.50
C LEU A 263 13.97 8.70 -1.76
N VAL A 264 14.99 7.90 -2.01
CA VAL A 264 16.32 8.05 -1.40
C VAL A 264 17.44 8.01 -2.45
N PRO A 265 18.61 8.61 -2.16
CA PRO A 265 19.79 8.41 -3.00
C PRO A 265 20.11 6.92 -3.17
N GLY A 266 20.32 6.49 -4.42
CA GLY A 266 20.52 5.10 -4.82
C GLY A 266 19.29 4.44 -5.45
N ASP A 267 18.08 4.99 -5.25
CA ASP A 267 16.88 4.47 -5.90
C ASP A 267 16.99 4.54 -7.42
N GLU A 268 16.41 3.55 -8.10
CA GLU A 268 16.42 3.45 -9.56
C GLU A 268 15.08 3.88 -10.14
N LEU A 269 15.12 4.86 -11.03
CA LEU A 269 13.94 5.40 -11.71
C LEU A 269 14.07 5.25 -13.22
N ARG A 270 12.94 5.05 -13.88
CA ARG A 270 12.82 5.09 -15.33
C ARG A 270 12.18 6.41 -15.73
N LEU A 271 12.88 7.18 -16.55
CA LEU A 271 12.36 8.37 -17.18
C LEU A 271 11.91 8.02 -18.60
N ARG A 272 10.65 8.28 -18.92
CA ARG A 272 10.02 8.00 -20.21
C ARG A 272 9.51 9.27 -20.86
N TYR A 273 9.55 9.29 -22.18
CA TYR A 273 8.94 10.31 -23.03
C TYR A 273 8.18 9.58 -24.14
N SER A 274 6.88 9.82 -24.23
CA SER A 274 6.00 9.09 -25.15
C SER A 274 6.21 9.45 -26.62
N GLY A 275 6.95 10.51 -26.91
CA GLY A 275 7.13 11.06 -28.25
C GLY A 275 6.10 12.14 -28.59
N ASP A 276 6.41 12.95 -29.59
CA ASP A 276 5.50 13.89 -30.23
C ASP A 276 5.72 13.89 -31.76
N ALA A 277 5.15 14.86 -32.46
CA ALA A 277 5.29 14.96 -33.92
C ALA A 277 6.73 15.24 -34.38
N ALA A 278 7.59 15.78 -33.51
CA ALA A 278 8.97 16.16 -33.82
C ALA A 278 10.00 15.19 -33.22
N HIS A 279 9.67 14.50 -32.12
CA HIS A 279 10.58 13.67 -31.34
C HIS A 279 10.05 12.25 -31.18
N PRO A 280 10.88 11.21 -31.40
CA PRO A 280 10.48 9.84 -31.17
C PRO A 280 10.26 9.56 -29.67
N ALA A 281 9.52 8.50 -29.39
CA ALA A 281 9.44 7.96 -28.03
C ALA A 281 10.84 7.59 -27.51
N TRP A 282 11.10 7.90 -26.25
CA TRP A 282 12.39 7.67 -25.61
C TRP A 282 12.20 7.20 -24.17
N GLN A 283 13.15 6.40 -23.67
CA GLN A 283 13.22 6.07 -22.25
C GLN A 283 14.64 5.76 -21.83
N SER A 284 14.97 6.08 -20.58
CA SER A 284 16.21 5.63 -19.95
C SER A 284 16.02 5.42 -18.46
N VAL A 285 16.83 4.50 -17.92
CA VAL A 285 16.93 4.25 -16.49
C VAL A 285 18.09 5.05 -15.91
N GLY A 286 17.92 5.53 -14.68
CA GLY A 286 18.93 6.26 -13.93
C GLY A 286 18.86 5.97 -12.42
N HIS A 287 19.83 6.49 -11.67
CA HIS A 287 19.83 6.41 -10.21
C HIS A 287 19.71 7.80 -9.60
N VAL A 288 18.94 7.89 -8.52
CA VAL A 288 18.83 9.12 -7.74
C VAL A 288 20.15 9.39 -7.05
N ILE A 289 20.80 10.49 -7.40
CA ILE A 289 22.09 10.89 -6.77
C ILE A 289 21.87 11.89 -5.64
N LYS A 290 20.79 12.69 -5.70
CA LYS A 290 20.49 13.71 -4.71
C LYS A 290 19.01 14.08 -4.73
N LEU A 291 18.53 14.48 -3.55
CA LEU A 291 17.24 15.15 -3.34
C LEU A 291 17.54 16.52 -2.78
N THR A 292 17.01 17.59 -3.38
CA THR A 292 17.16 18.95 -2.86
C THR A 292 16.11 19.24 -1.79
N ALA A 293 16.30 20.34 -1.05
CA ALA A 293 15.31 20.81 -0.07
C ALA A 293 13.97 21.23 -0.70
N GLN A 294 13.95 21.47 -2.02
CA GLN A 294 12.77 21.86 -2.80
C GLN A 294 12.12 20.66 -3.51
N GLU A 295 12.45 19.43 -3.08
CA GLU A 295 11.92 18.18 -3.67
C GLU A 295 12.30 17.97 -5.15
N GLU A 296 13.35 18.67 -5.61
CA GLU A 296 13.97 18.41 -6.90
C GLU A 296 14.84 17.14 -6.76
N VAL A 297 14.51 16.14 -7.57
CA VAL A 297 15.24 14.90 -7.75
C VAL A 297 16.32 15.12 -8.79
N ALA A 298 17.55 14.74 -8.49
CA ALA A 298 18.63 14.63 -9.47
C ALA A 298 18.81 13.16 -9.85
N LEU A 299 18.48 12.82 -11.10
CA LEU A 299 18.56 11.48 -11.66
C LEU A 299 19.75 11.38 -12.63
N GLU A 300 20.77 10.62 -12.27
CA GLU A 300 21.90 10.33 -13.17
C GLU A 300 21.53 9.17 -14.10
N LEU A 301 21.46 9.42 -15.41
CA LEU A 301 21.09 8.40 -16.39
C LEU A 301 22.24 7.40 -16.63
N ARG A 302 21.90 6.12 -16.80
CA ARG A 302 22.88 5.08 -17.17
C ARG A 302 23.41 5.28 -18.58
N ALA A 303 22.53 5.58 -19.53
CA ALA A 303 22.87 5.86 -20.92
C ALA A 303 22.69 7.36 -21.21
N SER A 304 23.71 7.97 -21.81
CA SER A 304 23.67 9.39 -22.21
C SER A 304 23.40 9.59 -23.71
N GLN A 305 23.30 8.51 -24.48
CA GLN A 305 23.04 8.54 -25.92
C GLN A 305 21.54 8.65 -26.21
N GLY A 306 21.17 9.46 -27.21
CA GLY A 306 19.78 9.62 -27.65
C GLY A 306 18.85 10.33 -26.67
N VAL A 307 19.39 11.02 -25.66
CA VAL A 307 18.59 11.78 -24.69
C VAL A 307 17.99 13.02 -25.37
N PRO A 308 16.67 13.26 -25.29
CA PRO A 308 16.00 14.43 -25.88
C PRO A 308 16.23 15.69 -25.03
N VAL A 309 17.45 16.23 -25.08
CA VAL A 309 17.90 17.35 -24.23
C VAL A 309 17.25 18.70 -24.55
N ASP A 310 16.60 18.79 -25.70
CA ASP A 310 15.82 19.92 -26.21
C ASP A 310 14.35 19.86 -25.81
N VAL A 311 13.89 18.75 -25.21
CA VAL A 311 12.53 18.58 -24.69
C VAL A 311 12.55 18.65 -23.16
N ASN A 312 11.67 19.49 -22.59
CA ASN A 312 11.62 19.73 -21.14
C ASN A 312 10.29 19.33 -20.50
N HIS A 313 9.27 18.95 -21.26
CA HIS A 313 7.92 18.67 -20.75
C HIS A 313 7.39 17.34 -21.28
N GLY A 314 6.33 16.82 -20.66
CA GLY A 314 5.65 15.60 -21.12
C GLY A 314 6.39 14.31 -20.79
N PHE A 315 7.27 14.33 -19.79
CA PHE A 315 7.94 13.12 -19.32
C PHE A 315 7.09 12.38 -18.29
N SER A 316 7.31 11.08 -18.18
CA SER A 316 6.81 10.25 -17.10
C SER A 316 7.96 9.63 -16.32
N VAL A 317 7.81 9.48 -15.01
CA VAL A 317 8.79 8.87 -14.11
C VAL A 317 8.15 7.66 -13.45
N ASP A 318 8.77 6.49 -13.60
CA ASP A 318 8.35 5.26 -12.94
C ASP A 318 9.45 4.77 -11.98
N PHE A 319 9.03 4.17 -10.87
CA PHE A 319 9.96 3.42 -10.02
C PHE A 319 10.31 2.10 -10.67
N VAL A 320 11.60 1.78 -10.70
CA VAL A 320 12.06 0.46 -11.14
C VAL A 320 12.06 -0.48 -9.94
N TRP A 321 11.04 -1.34 -9.87
CA TRP A 321 11.03 -2.43 -8.90
C TRP A 321 12.13 -3.45 -9.20
N LYS A 322 12.75 -3.99 -8.14
CA LYS A 322 13.78 -5.03 -8.24
C LYS A 322 13.44 -6.19 -7.32
N SER A 323 13.30 -7.36 -7.91
CA SER A 323 13.08 -8.63 -7.20
C SER A 323 14.29 -9.11 -6.42
N THR A 324 15.48 -8.51 -6.58
CA THR A 324 16.77 -9.10 -6.17
C THR A 324 16.84 -9.50 -4.70
N SER A 325 16.28 -8.72 -3.77
CA SER A 325 16.21 -9.10 -2.35
C SER A 325 15.34 -10.34 -2.16
N PHE A 326 14.16 -10.37 -2.77
CA PHE A 326 13.20 -11.47 -2.70
C PHE A 326 13.74 -12.74 -3.38
N ASP A 327 14.36 -12.62 -4.55
CA ASP A 327 14.98 -13.73 -5.26
C ASP A 327 16.11 -14.37 -4.41
N ARG A 328 16.91 -13.54 -3.73
CA ARG A 328 17.94 -14.03 -2.80
C ARG A 328 17.34 -14.73 -1.59
N MET A 329 16.24 -14.20 -1.03
CA MET A 329 15.53 -14.85 0.08
C MET A 329 14.96 -16.20 -0.35
N GLN A 330 14.28 -16.27 -1.50
CA GLN A 330 13.75 -17.52 -2.06
C GLN A 330 14.87 -18.53 -2.37
N SER A 331 15.98 -18.06 -2.96
CA SER A 331 17.14 -18.90 -3.22
C SER A 331 17.75 -19.42 -1.93
N ALA A 332 17.85 -18.61 -0.88
CA ALA A 332 18.36 -19.04 0.42
C ALA A 332 17.45 -20.09 1.07
N MET A 333 16.12 -19.93 1.00
CA MET A 333 15.17 -20.94 1.47
C MET A 333 15.34 -22.26 0.73
N LYS A 334 15.47 -22.20 -0.60
CA LYS A 334 15.74 -23.38 -1.42
C LYS A 334 17.07 -24.03 -1.01
N THR A 335 18.16 -23.28 -0.97
CA THR A 335 19.48 -23.81 -0.58
C THR A 335 19.43 -24.45 0.81
N PHE A 336 18.75 -23.84 1.79
CA PHE A 336 18.58 -24.42 3.12
C PHE A 336 17.82 -25.75 3.12
N ALA A 337 16.85 -25.92 2.20
CA ALA A 337 16.07 -27.14 2.07
C ALA A 337 16.77 -28.27 1.29
N VAL A 338 17.48 -27.93 0.21
CA VAL A 338 18.02 -28.94 -0.74
C VAL A 338 19.52 -29.21 -0.58
N ASP A 339 20.29 -28.29 -0.01
CA ASP A 339 21.74 -28.42 0.16
C ASP A 339 22.11 -28.62 1.63
N GLU A 340 22.35 -29.88 2.00
CA GLU A 340 22.74 -30.30 3.35
C GLU A 340 24.11 -29.74 3.78
N THR A 341 24.92 -29.20 2.85
CA THR A 341 26.22 -28.59 3.15
C THR A 341 26.15 -27.08 3.37
N SER A 342 24.97 -26.47 3.16
CA SER A 342 24.77 -25.02 3.29
C SER A 342 24.94 -24.49 4.72
N VAL A 343 24.68 -25.32 5.72
CA VAL A 343 24.90 -25.05 7.15
C VAL A 343 25.37 -26.32 7.87
N SER A 344 25.97 -26.18 9.06
CA SER A 344 26.30 -27.35 9.88
C SER A 344 25.03 -27.99 10.45
N GLY A 345 25.06 -29.31 10.71
CA GLY A 345 23.93 -30.02 11.29
C GLY A 345 23.47 -29.45 12.64
N TYR A 346 24.39 -28.91 13.46
CA TYR A 346 24.05 -28.22 14.71
C TYR A 346 23.21 -26.97 14.45
N ILE A 347 23.60 -26.12 13.49
CA ILE A 347 22.87 -24.90 13.14
C ILE A 347 21.53 -25.26 12.48
N TYR A 348 21.50 -26.25 11.58
CA TYR A 348 20.28 -26.75 10.93
C TYR A 348 19.20 -27.09 11.96
N HIS A 349 19.51 -27.99 12.90
CA HIS A 349 18.56 -28.41 13.93
C HIS A 349 18.19 -27.28 14.89
N HIS A 350 19.13 -26.40 15.24
CA HIS A 350 18.85 -25.26 16.11
C HIS A 350 17.89 -24.25 15.46
N LEU A 351 18.05 -23.96 14.16
CA LEU A 351 17.16 -23.06 13.40
C LEU A 351 15.76 -23.62 13.24
N LEU A 352 15.61 -24.94 13.12
CA LEU A 352 14.30 -25.61 13.05
C LEU A 352 13.61 -25.80 14.40
N GLY A 353 14.23 -25.37 15.51
CA GLY A 353 13.67 -25.52 16.86
C GLY A 353 13.74 -26.96 17.40
N HIS A 354 14.67 -27.77 16.91
CA HIS A 354 14.91 -29.11 17.44
C HIS A 354 15.74 -29.03 18.72
N GLU A 355 15.56 -30.02 19.59
CA GLU A 355 16.44 -30.17 20.75
C GLU A 355 17.81 -30.68 20.29
N VAL A 356 18.85 -29.90 20.61
CA VAL A 356 20.24 -30.20 20.28
C VAL A 356 21.11 -30.08 21.53
N GLU A 357 21.97 -31.06 21.76
CA GLU A 357 22.95 -30.99 22.84
C GLU A 357 23.94 -29.85 22.57
N MET A 358 24.21 -29.04 23.60
CA MET A 358 25.07 -27.87 23.47
C MET A 358 26.49 -28.27 23.05
N GLN A 359 26.92 -27.79 21.88
CA GLN A 359 28.27 -27.99 21.38
C GLN A 359 29.18 -26.81 21.74
N MET A 360 30.43 -27.11 22.08
CA MET A 360 31.48 -26.10 22.26
C MET A 360 32.43 -26.09 21.07
N VAL A 361 32.71 -24.90 20.57
CA VAL A 361 33.76 -24.68 19.58
C VAL A 361 35.11 -24.74 20.28
N ARG A 362 35.97 -25.67 19.85
CA ARG A 362 37.32 -25.80 20.41
C ARG A 362 38.23 -24.76 19.76
N ASN A 363 38.70 -23.79 20.55
CA ASN A 363 39.64 -22.77 20.12
C ASN A 363 40.53 -22.30 21.27
N THR A 364 41.66 -21.66 20.93
CA THR A 364 42.52 -20.98 21.90
C THR A 364 42.05 -19.54 22.06
N LEU A 365 41.57 -19.19 23.25
CA LEU A 365 41.11 -17.83 23.54
C LEU A 365 42.28 -16.84 23.63
N PRO A 366 42.09 -15.59 23.15
CA PRO A 366 43.12 -14.56 23.27
C PRO A 366 43.31 -14.13 24.73
N ARG A 367 44.51 -13.64 25.07
CA ARG A 367 44.82 -13.11 26.40
C ARG A 367 44.09 -11.78 26.70
N ARG A 368 43.81 -11.00 25.66
CA ARG A 368 43.04 -9.75 25.70
C ARG A 368 41.99 -9.79 24.61
N PHE A 369 40.75 -9.42 24.93
CA PHE A 369 39.63 -9.45 23.99
C PHE A 369 39.43 -8.12 23.23
N GLY A 370 40.08 -7.04 23.66
CA GLY A 370 40.07 -5.78 22.91
C GLY A 370 40.88 -5.88 21.61
N ALA A 371 40.39 -5.24 20.55
CA ALA A 371 41.07 -5.19 19.25
C ALA A 371 41.82 -3.86 19.06
N PRO A 372 42.99 -3.85 18.38
CA PRO A 372 43.74 -2.63 18.10
C PRO A 372 42.90 -1.59 17.35
N GLY A 373 42.97 -0.32 17.78
CA GLY A 373 42.23 0.78 17.15
C GLY A 373 40.76 0.89 17.54
N LEU A 374 40.25 -0.03 18.37
CA LEU A 374 38.91 0.05 18.95
C LEU A 374 38.94 0.50 20.41
N PRO A 375 37.84 1.08 20.92
CA PRO A 375 37.69 1.37 22.35
C PRO A 375 37.88 0.13 23.22
N GLU A 376 38.32 0.34 24.48
CA GLU A 376 38.39 -0.75 25.45
C GLU A 376 37.00 -1.31 25.74
N LEU A 377 36.90 -2.64 25.67
CA LEU A 377 35.67 -3.36 25.97
C LEU A 377 35.41 -3.35 27.48
N ASN A 378 34.18 -3.04 27.86
CA ASN A 378 33.74 -3.20 29.24
C ASN A 378 33.52 -4.69 29.59
N ALA A 379 33.23 -4.98 30.86
CA ALA A 379 33.10 -6.35 31.35
C ALA A 379 32.02 -7.19 30.62
N SER A 380 30.86 -6.60 30.29
CA SER A 380 29.79 -7.34 29.60
C SER A 380 30.12 -7.62 28.14
N GLN A 381 30.80 -6.69 27.48
CA GLN A 381 31.31 -6.88 26.11
C GLN A 381 32.40 -7.95 26.06
N VAL A 382 33.36 -7.92 26.99
CA VAL A 382 34.39 -8.98 27.11
C VAL A 382 33.75 -10.35 27.33
N PHE A 383 32.73 -10.42 28.20
CA PHE A 383 31.98 -11.66 28.42
C PHE A 383 31.24 -12.14 27.17
N ALA A 384 30.61 -11.23 26.42
CA ALA A 384 29.93 -11.54 25.17
C ALA A 384 30.90 -12.11 24.13
N VAL A 385 32.01 -11.43 23.86
CA VAL A 385 33.04 -11.87 22.91
C VAL A 385 33.60 -13.24 23.32
N LYS A 386 33.98 -13.41 24.59
CA LYS A 386 34.49 -14.69 25.10
C LYS A 386 33.47 -15.82 24.90
N SER A 387 32.20 -15.57 25.19
CA SER A 387 31.14 -16.58 25.08
C SER A 387 30.85 -16.95 23.62
N VAL A 388 30.79 -15.97 22.73
CA VAL A 388 30.51 -16.17 21.29
C VAL A 388 31.61 -16.99 20.62
N LEU A 389 32.88 -16.72 20.96
CA LEU A 389 34.01 -17.47 20.41
C LEU A 389 33.97 -18.98 20.72
N GLN A 390 33.20 -19.42 21.72
CA GLN A 390 33.15 -20.83 22.15
C GLN A 390 31.84 -21.53 21.76
N LYS A 391 30.92 -20.86 21.07
CA LYS A 391 29.60 -21.41 20.73
C LYS A 391 29.37 -21.36 19.20
N PRO A 392 28.79 -22.42 18.60
CA PRO A 392 28.49 -22.40 17.16
C PRO A 392 27.42 -21.37 16.76
N ILE A 393 26.54 -21.00 17.70
CA ILE A 393 25.50 -19.97 17.53
C ILE A 393 25.40 -19.14 18.80
N SER A 394 25.15 -17.84 18.66
CA SER A 394 24.99 -16.92 19.79
C SER A 394 24.10 -15.75 19.38
N LEU A 395 23.28 -15.28 20.32
CA LEU A 395 22.48 -14.07 20.16
C LEU A 395 23.03 -13.00 21.10
N ILE A 396 23.45 -11.86 20.56
CA ILE A 396 23.88 -10.70 21.33
C ILE A 396 22.77 -9.66 21.29
N GLN A 397 22.22 -9.31 22.45
CA GLN A 397 21.25 -8.23 22.60
C GLN A 397 21.92 -7.04 23.27
N GLY A 398 21.67 -5.83 22.73
CA GLY A 398 22.19 -4.59 23.31
C GLY A 398 21.26 -3.41 23.06
N PRO A 399 20.86 -2.66 24.09
CA PRO A 399 20.15 -1.38 23.94
C PRO A 399 20.90 -0.35 23.06
N PRO A 400 20.25 0.73 22.60
CA PRO A 400 20.93 1.84 21.94
C PRO A 400 22.10 2.37 22.77
N GLY A 401 23.23 2.70 22.12
CA GLY A 401 24.41 3.23 22.81
C GLY A 401 25.29 2.20 23.55
N THR A 402 24.90 0.92 23.61
CA THR A 402 25.67 -0.12 24.34
C THR A 402 26.87 -0.70 23.58
N GLY A 403 27.24 -0.10 22.45
CA GLY A 403 28.43 -0.48 21.71
C GLY A 403 28.32 -1.81 20.96
N LYS A 404 27.12 -2.23 20.50
CA LYS A 404 26.92 -3.46 19.70
C LYS A 404 27.80 -3.58 18.46
N THR A 405 28.17 -2.46 17.83
CA THR A 405 29.04 -2.43 16.65
C THR A 405 30.52 -2.49 17.00
N VAL A 406 30.86 -2.05 18.22
CA VAL A 406 32.24 -2.11 18.77
C VAL A 406 32.53 -3.48 19.37
N THR A 407 31.51 -4.09 19.98
CA THR A 407 31.52 -5.44 20.55
C THR A 407 31.46 -6.45 19.43
#